data_AF-A0A914DFW4-F1
#
_entry.id   AF-A0A914DFW4-F1
#
_cell.length_a   1.000
_cell.length_b   1.000
_cell.length_c   1.000
_cell.angle_alpha   90.00
_cell.angle_beta   90.00
_cell.angle_gamma   90.00
#
_symmetry.space_group_name_H-M   'P 1'
#
loop_
_entity.id
_entity.type
_entity.pdbx_description
1 polymer ?
#
loop_
_entity_poly.entity_id
_entity_poly.type
_entity_poly.pdbx_seq_one_letter_code
_entity_poly.pdbx_strand_id
1 'polypeptide(L)'
;MTTFFPLNWSYKIFLDPRKCDRCRCPDGFTGMYCEQVMPGYGAECGGRVEVRNSWTRITSPGYPTEFKEGQECSWLLVAPPGYHVQLQFYSEFEMYCKVRHSLCMDYVEIRNSTDFANTGMRYCCYGTPPTPVYSATTDMLVLFRSFYRGGKGFQAR
;
A
#
# COMPACT_ATOMS: atom_id res chain seq x y z
N MET A 1 -33.72 -15.19 -9.92
CA MET A 1 -33.27 -13.95 -10.59
C MET A 1 -31.97 -13.54 -9.95
N THR A 2 -30.85 -14.01 -10.49
CA THR A 2 -29.50 -13.61 -10.05
C THR A 2 -29.22 -12.23 -10.64
N THR A 3 -29.28 -11.21 -9.79
CA THR A 3 -28.81 -9.87 -10.14
C THR A 3 -27.31 -9.94 -10.38
N PHE A 4 -26.91 -9.95 -11.65
CA PHE A 4 -25.56 -9.55 -12.05
C PHE A 4 -25.38 -8.12 -11.56
N PHE A 5 -24.61 -7.95 -10.49
CA PHE A 5 -24.14 -6.62 -10.11
C PHE A 5 -23.29 -6.09 -11.27
N PRO A 6 -23.48 -4.84 -11.69
CA PRO A 6 -22.78 -4.29 -12.84
C PRO A 6 -21.28 -4.34 -12.56
N LEU A 7 -20.55 -4.88 -13.54
CA LEU A 7 -19.09 -4.85 -13.60
C LEU A 7 -18.64 -3.42 -13.34
N ASN A 8 -18.06 -3.14 -12.17
CA ASN A 8 -17.33 -1.91 -11.97
C ASN A 8 -15.96 -2.14 -12.62
N TRP A 9 -15.78 -1.65 -13.84
CA TRP A 9 -14.64 -1.87 -14.73
C TRP A 9 -13.27 -1.40 -14.18
N SER A 10 -13.23 -0.84 -12.97
CA SER A 10 -12.00 -0.34 -12.34
C SER A 10 -11.18 -1.41 -11.62
N TYR A 11 -11.78 -2.53 -11.24
CA TYR A 11 -11.08 -3.61 -10.52
C TYR A 11 -11.14 -4.88 -11.37
N LYS A 12 -10.01 -5.36 -11.88
CA LYS A 12 -9.94 -6.69 -12.50
C LYS A 12 -10.10 -7.74 -11.41
N ILE A 13 -11.34 -8.17 -11.19
CA ILE A 13 -11.69 -9.15 -10.15
C ILE A 13 -11.32 -10.54 -10.67
N PHE A 14 -10.33 -11.19 -10.04
CA PHE A 14 -9.97 -12.57 -10.34
C PHE A 14 -10.72 -13.51 -9.39
N LEU A 15 -11.76 -14.20 -9.89
CA LEU A 15 -12.43 -15.27 -9.16
C LEU A 15 -11.42 -16.36 -8.79
N ASP A 16 -11.47 -16.87 -7.55
CA ASP A 16 -10.60 -17.97 -7.11
C ASP A 16 -10.96 -19.24 -7.91
N PRO A 17 -10.06 -19.77 -8.76
CA PRO A 17 -10.36 -20.91 -9.63
C PRO A 17 -10.59 -22.21 -8.85
N ARG A 18 -10.23 -22.24 -7.56
CA ARG A 18 -10.49 -23.38 -6.66
C ARG A 18 -11.75 -23.20 -5.82
N LYS A 19 -12.28 -21.97 -5.73
CA LYS A 19 -13.44 -21.58 -4.91
C LYS A 19 -14.19 -20.44 -5.60
N CYS A 20 -15.11 -20.79 -6.49
CA CYS A 20 -15.81 -19.83 -7.37
C CYS A 20 -16.76 -18.87 -6.63
N ASP A 21 -16.88 -18.99 -5.30
CA ASP A 21 -17.68 -18.14 -4.42
C ASP A 21 -16.91 -16.95 -3.83
N ARG A 22 -15.58 -16.87 -4.06
CA ARG A 22 -14.74 -15.77 -3.54
C ARG A 22 -13.68 -15.31 -4.53
N CYS A 23 -13.23 -14.08 -4.34
CA CYS A 23 -12.15 -13.51 -5.15
C CYS A 23 -10.78 -13.76 -4.52
N ARG A 24 -9.75 -13.93 -5.36
CA ARG A 24 -8.36 -13.89 -4.91
C ARG A 24 -7.90 -12.44 -4.93
N CYS A 25 -7.77 -11.84 -3.74
CA CYS A 25 -7.44 -10.43 -3.65
C CYS A 25 -5.96 -10.15 -3.92
N PRO A 26 -5.67 -9.05 -4.63
CA PRO A 26 -4.33 -8.54 -4.79
C PRO A 26 -3.81 -8.02 -3.46
N ASP A 27 -2.50 -7.94 -3.35
CA ASP A 27 -1.84 -7.52 -2.12
C ASP A 27 -2.31 -6.12 -1.70
N GLY A 28 -2.74 -6.01 -0.43
CA GLY A 28 -3.33 -4.82 0.18
C GLY A 28 -4.85 -4.73 0.18
N PHE A 29 -5.56 -5.71 -0.38
CA PHE A 29 -7.02 -5.78 -0.40
C PHE A 29 -7.55 -7.08 0.22
N THR A 30 -8.77 -7.02 0.72
CA THR A 30 -9.51 -8.14 1.33
C THR A 30 -11.01 -7.98 1.11
N GLY A 31 -11.81 -8.90 1.63
CA GLY A 31 -13.25 -8.97 1.41
C GLY A 31 -13.62 -10.01 0.36
N MET A 32 -14.93 -10.17 0.13
CA MET A 32 -15.43 -11.19 -0.79
C MET A 32 -15.13 -10.83 -2.26
N TYR A 33 -15.08 -9.52 -2.54
CA TYR A 33 -14.84 -8.92 -3.85
C TYR A 33 -13.61 -8.01 -3.88
N CYS A 34 -12.75 -8.10 -2.85
CA CYS A 34 -11.55 -7.25 -2.72
C CYS A 34 -11.88 -5.77 -2.58
N GLU A 35 -13.05 -5.48 -2.02
CA GLU A 35 -13.62 -4.15 -1.86
C GLU A 35 -13.09 -3.42 -0.61
N GLN A 36 -12.38 -4.14 0.26
CA GLN A 36 -11.89 -3.63 1.53
C GLN A 36 -10.36 -3.53 1.48
N VAL A 37 -9.82 -2.49 2.11
CA VAL A 37 -8.37 -2.40 2.34
C VAL A 37 -8.02 -3.43 3.41
N MET A 38 -6.94 -4.18 3.19
CA MET A 38 -6.46 -5.15 4.18
C MET A 38 -6.15 -4.41 5.49
N PRO A 39 -6.74 -4.84 6.64
CA PRO A 39 -6.41 -4.26 7.93
C PRO A 39 -4.93 -4.51 8.27
N GLY A 40 -4.36 -3.66 9.11
CA GLY A 40 -3.01 -3.87 9.62
C GLY A 40 -2.87 -5.25 10.28
N TYR A 41 -1.82 -6.00 9.90
CA TYR A 41 -1.47 -7.27 10.51
C TYR A 41 -0.23 -7.07 11.40
N GLY A 42 -0.26 -7.59 12.63
CA GLY A 42 0.80 -7.37 13.61
C GLY A 42 0.94 -5.93 14.13
N ALA A 43 0.07 -5.01 13.67
CA ALA A 43 0.02 -3.60 14.07
C ALA A 43 -1.34 -2.97 13.71
N GLU A 44 -1.72 -1.90 14.43
CA GLU A 44 -2.85 -1.05 14.07
C GLU A 44 -2.39 0.05 13.11
N CYS A 45 -2.58 -0.17 11.81
CA CYS A 45 -2.16 0.73 10.75
C CYS A 45 -2.95 0.44 9.45
N GLY A 46 -2.77 1.31 8.45
CA GLY A 46 -3.44 1.17 7.16
C GLY A 46 -4.83 1.80 7.11
N GLY A 47 -5.62 1.36 6.13
CA GLY A 47 -6.98 1.79 5.88
C GLY A 47 -7.14 2.73 4.68
N ARG A 48 -8.38 3.13 4.43
CA ARG A 48 -8.72 4.09 3.37
C ARG A 48 -8.56 5.51 3.89
N VAL A 49 -7.82 6.35 3.16
CA VAL A 49 -7.53 7.73 3.51
C VAL A 49 -7.98 8.64 2.36
N GLU A 50 -9.02 9.42 2.63
CA GLU A 50 -9.48 10.46 1.71
C GLU A 50 -8.55 11.67 1.84
N VAL A 51 -7.72 11.93 0.83
CA VAL A 51 -6.79 13.06 0.79
C VAL A 51 -7.47 14.26 0.13
N ARG A 52 -7.18 15.46 0.64
CA ARG A 52 -7.71 16.74 0.12
C ARG A 52 -6.56 17.71 -0.07
N ASN A 53 -6.84 19.02 -0.09
CA ASN A 53 -5.84 20.08 -0.20
C ASN A 53 -4.98 20.27 1.07
N SER A 54 -4.83 19.22 1.89
CA SER A 54 -4.07 19.21 3.14
C SER A 54 -3.26 17.93 3.27
N TRP A 55 -2.02 18.06 3.74
CA TRP A 55 -1.13 16.92 3.99
C TRP A 55 -1.70 15.99 5.06
N THR A 56 -1.73 14.69 4.77
CA THR A 56 -2.15 13.66 5.72
C THR A 56 -1.00 12.71 5.98
N ARG A 57 -0.59 12.60 7.24
CA ARG A 57 0.57 11.79 7.62
C ARG A 57 0.24 10.30 7.63
N ILE A 58 1.11 9.49 7.05
CA ILE A 58 1.18 8.04 7.24
C ILE A 58 2.58 7.63 7.70
N THR A 59 2.67 6.62 8.55
CA THR A 59 3.93 6.14 9.14
C THR A 59 3.92 4.62 9.26
N SER A 60 5.11 4.02 9.28
CA SER A 60 5.26 2.66 9.80
C SER A 60 4.82 2.60 11.26
N PRO A 61 4.40 1.42 11.76
CA PRO A 61 4.05 1.24 13.16
C PRO A 61 5.22 1.63 14.09
N GLY A 62 4.93 2.41 15.12
CA GLY A 62 5.92 2.80 16.13
C GLY A 62 6.87 3.96 15.75
N TYR A 63 6.86 4.46 14.52
CA TYR A 63 7.75 5.56 14.10
C TYR A 63 7.68 6.77 15.07
N PRO A 64 8.81 7.39 15.50
CA PRO A 64 10.20 7.21 15.04
C PRO A 64 10.99 6.11 15.78
N THR A 65 10.30 5.26 16.56
CA THR A 65 10.87 4.03 17.09
C THR A 65 10.80 2.92 16.04
N GLU A 66 11.33 1.74 16.36
CA GLU A 66 11.43 0.65 15.39
C GLU A 66 10.09 -0.06 15.18
N PHE A 67 9.76 -0.36 13.93
CA PHE A 67 8.70 -1.34 13.61
C PHE A 67 9.18 -2.76 13.93
N LYS A 68 8.25 -3.72 14.02
CA LYS A 68 8.56 -5.13 14.29
C LYS A 68 8.44 -5.98 13.03
N GLU A 69 9.13 -7.11 13.00
CA GLU A 69 8.95 -8.13 11.97
C GLU A 69 7.51 -8.67 11.91
N GLY A 70 7.07 -9.08 10.72
CA GLY A 70 5.74 -9.63 10.49
C GLY A 70 4.63 -8.58 10.47
N GLN A 71 4.97 -7.28 10.49
CA GLN A 71 3.99 -6.21 10.39
C GLN A 71 3.66 -5.87 8.94
N GLU A 72 2.37 -5.74 8.65
CA GLU A 72 1.87 -5.38 7.34
C GLU A 72 0.84 -4.27 7.45
N CYS A 73 0.98 -3.22 6.64
CA CYS A 73 0.02 -2.13 6.57
C CYS A 73 -0.32 -1.83 5.12
N SER A 74 -1.57 -1.47 4.85
CA SER A 74 -2.02 -1.10 3.52
C SER A 74 -2.85 0.16 3.59
N TRP A 75 -2.46 1.20 2.85
CA TRP A 75 -3.20 2.45 2.76
C TRP A 75 -3.69 2.66 1.34
N LEU A 76 -5.00 2.88 1.20
CA LEU A 76 -5.60 3.34 -0.05
C LEU A 76 -5.84 4.85 0.07
N LEU A 77 -5.01 5.63 -0.61
CA LEU A 77 -5.12 7.07 -0.66
C LEU A 77 -6.04 7.45 -1.82
N VAL A 78 -7.05 8.28 -1.57
CA VAL A 78 -8.05 8.66 -2.57
C VAL A 78 -8.22 10.17 -2.61
N ALA A 79 -7.99 10.75 -3.78
CA ALA A 79 -8.21 12.15 -4.07
C ALA A 79 -9.62 12.38 -4.64
N PRO A 80 -10.15 13.62 -4.56
CA PRO A 80 -11.41 13.97 -5.20
C PRO A 80 -11.34 13.82 -6.73
N PRO A 81 -12.47 13.66 -7.42
CA PRO A 81 -12.50 13.63 -8.88
C PRO A 81 -11.80 14.85 -9.50
N GLY A 82 -10.94 14.60 -10.50
CA GLY A 82 -10.15 15.64 -11.16
C GLY A 82 -8.82 15.98 -10.48
N TYR A 83 -8.49 15.33 -9.37
CA TYR A 83 -7.22 15.49 -8.66
C TYR A 83 -6.41 14.19 -8.64
N HIS A 84 -5.10 14.35 -8.43
CA HIS A 84 -4.15 13.25 -8.25
C HIS A 84 -3.60 13.28 -6.82
N VAL A 85 -3.29 12.10 -6.28
CA VAL A 85 -2.60 11.94 -5.01
C VAL A 85 -1.12 12.27 -5.22
N GLN A 86 -0.57 13.10 -4.32
CA GLN A 86 0.86 13.33 -4.19
C GLN A 86 1.33 12.72 -2.87
N LEU A 87 2.36 11.88 -2.91
CA LEU A 87 2.99 11.29 -1.74
C LEU A 87 4.47 11.67 -1.67
N GLN A 88 4.94 12.06 -0.49
CA GLN A 88 6.36 12.33 -0.24
C GLN A 88 6.85 11.78 1.10
N PHE A 89 8.04 11.18 1.09
CA PHE A 89 8.80 10.86 2.29
C PHE A 89 9.54 12.12 2.73
N TYR A 90 9.46 12.48 4.01
CA TYR A 90 10.00 13.76 4.49
C TYR A 90 10.82 13.65 5.78
N SER A 91 11.10 12.43 6.24
CA SER A 91 11.94 12.17 7.41
C SER A 91 12.89 11.00 7.13
N GLU A 92 13.54 10.49 8.18
CA GLU A 92 14.40 9.32 8.09
C GLU A 92 13.63 8.13 7.51
N PHE A 93 14.31 7.37 6.66
CA PHE A 93 13.78 6.18 6.03
C PHE A 93 14.79 5.06 6.21
N GLU A 94 14.35 3.98 6.85
CA GLU A 94 15.17 2.79 7.05
C GLU A 94 14.31 1.53 7.01
N MET A 95 14.52 0.72 5.98
CA MET A 95 13.99 -0.64 5.86
C MET A 95 15.15 -1.63 5.71
N TYR A 96 15.00 -2.88 6.14
CA TYR A 96 16.05 -3.88 5.92
C TYR A 96 16.14 -4.32 4.46
N CYS A 97 17.36 -4.33 3.94
CA CYS A 97 17.67 -4.82 2.61
C CYS A 97 19.02 -5.55 2.60
N LYS A 98 19.20 -6.46 1.64
CA LYS A 98 20.49 -7.07 1.33
C LYS A 98 21.07 -6.38 0.08
N VAL A 99 21.83 -5.30 0.30
CA VAL A 99 22.40 -4.46 -0.77
C VAL A 99 23.16 -5.29 -1.82
N ARG A 100 24.00 -6.24 -1.37
CA ARG A 100 24.80 -7.11 -2.27
C ARG A 100 23.97 -7.99 -3.19
N HIS A 101 22.71 -8.26 -2.83
CA HIS A 101 21.79 -9.11 -3.58
C HIS A 101 20.64 -8.31 -4.20
N SER A 102 20.66 -6.97 -4.12
CA SER A 102 19.59 -6.09 -4.60
C SER A 102 18.19 -6.51 -4.11
N LEU A 103 18.11 -6.98 -2.87
CA LEU A 103 16.90 -7.58 -2.32
C LEU A 103 16.36 -6.75 -1.15
N CYS A 104 15.14 -6.24 -1.31
CA CYS A 104 14.37 -5.64 -0.22
C CYS A 104 13.67 -6.74 0.58
N MET A 105 14.04 -6.88 1.86
CA MET A 105 13.39 -7.83 2.76
C MET A 105 12.22 -7.16 3.47
N ASP A 106 12.42 -5.93 3.95
CA ASP A 106 11.33 -5.04 4.35
C ASP A 106 11.24 -3.91 3.32
N TYR A 107 10.04 -3.44 3.05
CA TYR A 107 9.85 -2.41 2.03
C TYR A 107 8.57 -1.62 2.20
N VAL A 108 8.58 -0.45 1.56
CA VAL A 108 7.37 0.28 1.19
C VAL A 108 7.19 0.16 -0.32
N GLU A 109 6.05 -0.35 -0.77
CA GLU A 109 5.66 -0.39 -2.19
C GLU A 109 4.61 0.69 -2.46
N ILE A 110 4.85 1.53 -3.47
CA ILE A 110 3.89 2.54 -3.93
C ILE A 110 3.37 2.13 -5.30
N ARG A 111 2.08 1.82 -5.38
CA ARG A 111 1.35 1.63 -6.65
C ARG A 111 0.59 2.91 -6.96
N ASN A 112 0.92 3.53 -8.08
CA ASN A 112 0.36 4.82 -8.49
C ASN A 112 -1.08 4.73 -9.04
N SER A 113 -1.71 3.55 -8.98
CA SER A 113 -3.14 3.32 -9.27
C SER A 113 -3.58 2.01 -8.61
N THR A 114 -4.88 1.75 -8.54
CA THR A 114 -5.42 0.44 -8.15
C THR A 114 -5.58 -0.54 -9.31
N ASP A 115 -5.02 -0.28 -10.50
CA ASP A 115 -4.92 -1.31 -11.53
C ASP A 115 -3.93 -2.40 -11.08
N PHE A 116 -4.47 -3.58 -10.79
CA PHE A 116 -3.72 -4.74 -10.31
C PHE A 116 -2.71 -5.29 -11.32
N ALA A 117 -2.78 -4.88 -12.59
CA ALA A 117 -1.74 -5.20 -13.57
C ALA A 117 -0.42 -4.46 -13.29
N ASN A 118 -0.46 -3.35 -12.55
CA ASN A 118 0.71 -2.52 -12.31
C ASN A 118 1.39 -2.86 -10.97
N THR A 119 2.64 -3.31 -11.03
CA THR A 119 3.49 -3.49 -9.86
C THR A 119 4.07 -2.14 -9.43
N GLY A 120 4.07 -1.86 -8.13
CA GLY A 120 4.54 -0.57 -7.61
C GLY A 120 6.06 -0.45 -7.54
N MET A 121 6.53 0.77 -7.30
CA MET A 121 7.92 1.05 -6.96
C MET A 121 8.17 0.62 -5.52
N ARG A 122 9.23 -0.18 -5.29
CA ARG A 122 9.63 -0.63 -3.95
C ARG A 122 10.81 0.17 -3.44
N TYR A 123 10.68 0.63 -2.20
CA TYR A 123 11.68 1.39 -1.47
C TYR A 123 12.14 0.59 -0.26
N CYS A 124 13.45 0.44 -0.11
CA CYS A 124 14.07 -0.21 1.03
C CYS A 124 15.49 0.33 1.25
N CYS A 125 16.23 -0.24 2.20
CA CYS A 125 17.53 0.26 2.67
C CYS A 125 17.41 1.57 3.46
N TYR A 126 18.56 2.10 3.86
CA TYR A 126 18.69 3.40 4.49
C TYR A 126 18.74 4.52 3.45
N GLY A 127 18.09 5.64 3.74
CA GLY A 127 18.11 6.86 2.94
C GLY A 127 16.73 7.21 2.42
N THR A 128 16.33 8.47 2.62
CA THR A 128 15.01 8.96 2.20
C THR A 128 14.87 8.84 0.68
N PRO A 129 13.87 8.10 0.18
CA PRO A 129 13.68 7.93 -1.26
C PRO A 129 13.40 9.26 -1.98
N PRO A 130 13.75 9.36 -3.27
CA PRO A 130 13.40 10.53 -4.08
C PRO A 130 11.87 10.61 -4.22
N THR A 131 11.29 11.73 -3.79
CA THR A 131 9.87 12.05 -3.86
C THR A 131 9.70 13.51 -4.34
N PRO A 132 8.53 13.96 -4.82
CA PRO A 132 7.19 13.35 -4.77
C PRO A 132 6.92 12.21 -5.75
N VAL A 133 5.99 11.33 -5.39
CA VAL A 133 5.33 10.36 -6.28
C VAL A 133 3.89 10.80 -6.53
N TYR A 134 3.45 10.76 -7.77
CA TYR A 134 2.09 11.12 -8.18
C TYR A 134 1.30 9.88 -8.62
N SER A 135 0.01 9.85 -8.30
CA SER A 135 -0.89 8.83 -8.83
C SER A 135 -1.17 9.06 -10.32
N ALA A 136 -1.31 7.98 -11.08
CA ALA A 136 -1.79 8.02 -12.47
C ALA A 136 -3.30 8.27 -12.55
N THR A 137 -4.03 7.98 -11.47
CA THR A 137 -5.49 8.10 -11.35
C THR A 137 -5.84 8.90 -10.09
N THR A 138 -7.10 8.87 -9.65
CA THR A 138 -7.55 9.52 -8.40
C THR A 138 -7.05 8.81 -7.14
N ASP A 139 -6.42 7.65 -7.27
CA ASP A 139 -6.07 6.78 -6.15
C ASP A 139 -4.65 6.20 -6.25
N MET A 140 -4.10 5.89 -5.08
CA MET A 140 -2.78 5.32 -4.89
C MET A 140 -2.81 4.29 -3.76
N LEU A 141 -2.12 3.18 -3.92
CA LEU A 141 -1.96 2.17 -2.88
C LEU A 141 -0.54 2.20 -2.33
N VAL A 142 -0.42 2.32 -1.02
CA VAL A 142 0.86 2.25 -0.30
C VAL A 142 0.86 0.99 0.56
N LEU A 143 1.85 0.14 0.36
CA LEU A 143 2.01 -1.12 1.09
C LEU A 143 3.28 -1.06 1.91
N PHE A 144 3.17 -1.32 3.20
CA PHE A 144 4.32 -1.57 4.07
C PHE A 144 4.34 -3.05 4.43
N ARG A 145 5.48 -3.70 4.23
CA ARG A 145 5.69 -5.11 4.57
C ARG A 145 7.02 -5.27 5.29
N SER A 146 6.99 -5.81 6.50
CA SER A 146 8.17 -6.21 7.25
C SER A 146 8.20 -7.73 7.37
N PHE A 147 9.19 -8.38 6.75
CA PHE A 147 9.32 -9.83 6.72
C PHE A 147 10.48 -10.36 7.54
N TYR A 148 11.54 -9.56 7.79
CA TYR A 148 12.78 -10.09 8.36
C TYR A 148 13.13 -9.53 9.74
N ARG A 149 13.32 -8.22 9.88
CA ARG A 149 13.70 -7.60 11.16
C ARG A 149 13.06 -6.22 11.29
N GLY A 150 13.09 -5.65 12.50
CA GLY A 150 12.72 -4.25 12.72
C GLY A 150 13.71 -3.24 12.13
N GLY A 151 13.24 -2.00 11.96
CA GLY A 151 14.05 -0.84 11.54
C GLY A 151 13.34 0.46 11.90
N LYS A 152 13.99 1.62 11.72
CA LYS A 152 13.38 2.91 12.09
C LYS A 152 12.09 3.22 11.37
N GLY A 153 11.91 2.71 10.14
CA GLY A 153 10.64 2.85 9.46
C GLY A 153 10.61 3.98 8.44
N PHE A 154 9.44 4.57 8.28
CA PHE A 154 9.24 5.72 7.40
C PHE A 154 8.18 6.67 7.94
N GLN A 155 8.25 7.90 7.45
CA GLN A 155 7.20 8.89 7.58
C GLN A 155 6.95 9.57 6.24
N ALA A 156 5.69 9.56 5.81
CA ALA A 156 5.24 10.14 4.55
C ALA A 156 3.99 11.00 4.75
N ARG A 157 3.73 11.89 3.79
CA ARG A 157 2.54 12.72 3.72
C ARG A 157 2.05 12.91 2.29
#